data_AF-A0AAJ0CRH5-F1
#
_entry.id   AF-A0AAJ0CRH5-F1
#
_cell.length_a   1.000
_cell.length_b   1.000
_cell.length_c   1.000
_cell.angle_alpha   90.00
_cell.angle_beta   90.00
_cell.angle_gamma   90.00
#
_symmetry.space_group_name_H-M   'P 1'
#
loop_
_entity.id
_entity.type
_entity.pdbx_description
1 polymer ?
#
loop_
_entity_poly.entity_id
_entity_poly.type
_entity_poly.pdbx_seq_one_letter_code
_entity_poly.pdbx_strand_id
1 'polypeptide(L)'
;MDESLVPEEKLVEVDAVRRSFPEESYYPLEHKGYKWHFLNQQTQDEILFMKMNDPKESVRAQCCPNASLQLLPDPELRPRESIEARVLVFTDY
;
A
#
# COMPACT_ATOMS: atom_id res chain seq x y z
N MET A 1 -4.69 -4.27 -4.88
CA MET A 1 -3.55 -4.76 -5.69
C MET A 1 -3.34 -6.20 -5.31
N ASP A 2 -3.37 -7.09 -6.31
CA ASP A 2 -2.99 -8.51 -6.16
C ASP A 2 -1.48 -8.61 -5.94
N GLU A 3 -1.09 -9.02 -4.72
CA GLU A 3 0.30 -9.09 -4.27
C GLU A 3 1.12 -10.19 -4.97
N SER A 4 0.48 -11.19 -5.58
CA SER A 4 1.18 -12.19 -6.39
C SER A 4 1.74 -11.64 -7.71
N LEU A 5 1.41 -10.39 -8.04
CA LEU A 5 1.78 -9.73 -9.28
C LEU A 5 2.84 -8.63 -9.09
N VAL A 6 3.52 -8.59 -7.93
CA VAL A 6 4.59 -7.62 -7.64
C VAL A 6 5.95 -8.22 -8.01
N PRO A 7 6.58 -7.78 -9.12
CA PRO A 7 7.94 -8.18 -9.45
C PRO A 7 8.92 -7.52 -8.49
N GLU A 8 9.94 -8.26 -8.05
CA GLU A 8 10.97 -7.76 -7.14
C GLU A 8 11.74 -6.58 -7.76
N GLU A 9 11.99 -6.61 -9.08
CA GLU A 9 12.64 -5.54 -9.83
C GLU A 9 11.82 -4.24 -9.93
N LYS A 10 10.56 -4.28 -9.49
CA LYS A 10 9.68 -3.11 -9.41
C LYS A 10 9.57 -2.55 -8.00
N LEU A 11 10.35 -3.06 -7.04
CA LEU A 11 10.45 -2.48 -5.72
C LEU A 11 11.63 -1.51 -5.65
N VAL A 12 11.38 -0.34 -5.08
CA VAL A 12 12.41 0.63 -4.73
C VAL A 12 12.52 0.68 -3.21
N GLU A 13 13.74 0.49 -2.73
CA GLU A 13 14.09 0.67 -1.32
C GLU A 13 13.93 2.14 -0.93
N VAL A 14 13.31 2.37 0.22
CA VAL A 14 13.01 3.70 0.75
C VAL A 14 13.26 3.74 2.24
N ASP A 15 13.80 4.87 2.70
CA ASP A 15 13.89 5.18 4.12
C ASP A 15 12.59 5.83 4.58
N ALA A 16 11.84 5.14 5.44
CA ALA A 16 10.76 5.73 6.20
C ALA A 16 11.34 6.48 7.41
N VAL A 17 11.59 7.77 7.24
CA VAL A 17 12.09 8.64 8.31
C VAL A 17 10.96 8.94 9.29
N ARG A 18 10.95 8.24 10.44
CA ARG A 18 10.10 8.56 11.58
C ARG A 18 10.89 9.30 12.64
N ARG A 19 10.19 10.00 13.55
CA ARG A 19 10.80 10.84 14.59
C ARG A 19 11.77 10.08 15.50
N SER A 20 11.51 8.81 15.74
CA SER A 20 12.21 7.99 16.75
C SER A 20 13.14 6.93 16.17
N PHE A 21 12.96 6.55 14.90
CA PHE A 21 13.83 5.58 14.22
C PHE A 21 13.63 5.66 12.69
N PRO A 22 14.71 5.56 11.88
CA PRO A 22 14.58 5.23 10.47
C PRO A 22 14.17 3.77 10.32
N GLU A 23 13.26 3.50 9.40
CA GLU A 23 12.79 2.17 9.04
C GLU A 23 13.03 1.97 7.53
N GLU A 24 13.64 0.85 7.15
CA GLU A 24 13.80 0.48 5.73
C GLU A 24 12.50 -0.17 5.24
N SER A 25 12.03 0.26 4.07
CA SER A 25 10.82 -0.26 3.43
C SER A 25 11.01 -0.35 1.92
N TYR A 26 10.13 -1.08 1.24
CA TYR A 26 10.09 -1.15 -0.22
C TYR A 26 8.78 -0.58 -0.75
N TYR A 27 8.86 0.31 -1.73
CA TYR A 27 7.69 0.84 -2.45
C TYR A 27 7.65 0.33 -3.90
N PRO A 28 6.49 -0.18 -4.37
CA PRO A 28 6.32 -0.60 -5.76
C PRO A 28 6.26 0.59 -6.71
N LEU A 29 6.99 0.49 -7.82
CA LEU A 29 6.91 1.36 -8.99
C LEU A 29 5.76 0.95 -9.91
N GLU A 30 5.37 1.82 -10.84
CA GLU A 30 4.35 1.51 -11.83
C GLU A 30 4.72 0.26 -12.67
N HIS A 31 3.73 -0.61 -12.81
CA HIS A 31 3.84 -1.82 -13.60
C HIS A 31 2.49 -2.23 -14.19
N LYS A 32 2.48 -2.52 -15.49
CA LYS A 32 1.27 -2.92 -16.25
C LYS A 32 0.63 -4.21 -15.76
N GLY A 33 1.38 -5.06 -15.06
CA GLY A 33 0.87 -6.29 -14.46
C GLY A 33 -0.03 -6.06 -13.24
N TYR A 34 -0.01 -4.87 -12.64
CA TYR A 34 -0.79 -4.60 -11.43
C TYR A 34 -2.29 -4.51 -11.72
N LYS A 35 -3.07 -5.24 -10.91
CA LYS A 35 -4.53 -5.17 -10.94
C LYS A 35 -5.05 -4.34 -9.78
N TRP A 36 -5.81 -3.32 -10.12
CA TRP A 36 -6.49 -2.44 -9.18
C TRP A 36 -7.98 -2.75 -9.19
N HIS A 37 -8.53 -3.03 -8.01
CA HIS A 37 -9.95 -3.28 -7.83
C HIS A 37 -10.49 -2.14 -6.98
N PHE A 38 -11.54 -1.48 -7.47
CA PHE A 38 -12.24 -0.41 -6.77
C PHE A 38 -13.71 -0.80 -6.66
N LEU A 39 -14.22 -0.84 -5.44
CA LEU A 39 -15.64 -1.05 -5.18
C LEU A 39 -16.27 0.31 -4.88
N ASN A 40 -17.09 0.81 -5.81
CA ASN A 40 -17.85 2.03 -5.60
C ASN A 40 -19.10 1.73 -4.76
N GLN A 41 -19.46 2.64 -3.84
CA GLN A 41 -20.69 2.53 -3.04
C GLN A 41 -20.82 1.23 -2.23
N GLN A 42 -19.72 0.79 -1.61
CA GLN A 42 -19.74 -0.41 -0.76
C GLN A 42 -20.85 -0.32 0.29
N THR A 43 -21.71 -1.34 0.31
CA THR A 43 -22.84 -1.53 1.21
C THR A 43 -22.47 -2.45 2.38
N GLN A 44 -23.32 -2.51 3.40
CA GLN A 44 -23.08 -3.34 4.59
C GLN A 44 -23.12 -4.85 4.29
N ASP A 45 -23.81 -5.26 3.22
CA ASP A 45 -23.92 -6.65 2.81
C ASP A 45 -22.72 -7.12 1.95
N GLU A 46 -21.80 -6.21 1.62
CA GLU A 46 -20.61 -6.50 0.83
C GLU A 46 -19.38 -6.76 1.72
N ILE A 47 -18.54 -7.71 1.28
CA ILE A 47 -17.38 -8.17 2.04
C ILE A 47 -16.35 -7.03 2.18
N LEU A 48 -16.01 -6.68 3.42
CA LEU A 48 -14.84 -5.88 3.73
C LEU A 48 -13.58 -6.72 3.53
N PHE A 49 -12.76 -6.37 2.54
CA PHE A 49 -11.49 -7.05 2.28
C PHE A 49 -10.37 -6.45 3.14
N MET A 50 -9.89 -7.22 4.12
CA MET A 50 -8.69 -6.86 4.88
C MET A 50 -7.46 -7.42 4.17
N LYS A 51 -6.63 -6.52 3.64
CA LYS A 51 -5.35 -6.89 2.99
C LYS A 51 -4.25 -7.01 4.06
N MET A 52 -3.62 -8.17 4.15
CA MET A 52 -2.50 -8.46 5.05
C MET A 52 -1.42 -9.26 4.30
N ASN A 53 -0.18 -9.18 4.77
CA ASN A 53 0.93 -10.01 4.28
C ASN A 53 1.29 -11.07 5.32
N ASP A 54 1.81 -12.20 4.85
CA ASP A 54 2.34 -13.29 5.66
C ASP A 54 3.84 -13.44 5.35
N PRO A 55 4.73 -13.32 6.36
CA PRO A 55 6.18 -13.40 6.14
C PRO A 55 6.67 -14.80 5.75
N LYS A 56 5.82 -15.83 5.77
CA LYS A 56 6.20 -17.19 5.40
C LYS A 56 6.48 -17.31 3.90
N GLU A 57 7.70 -17.69 3.54
CA GLU A 57 8.13 -17.84 2.13
C GLU A 57 7.29 -18.82 1.29
N SER A 58 6.57 -19.75 1.93
CA SER A 58 5.74 -20.72 1.22
C SER A 58 4.37 -20.18 0.80
N VAL A 59 4.01 -18.95 1.15
CA VAL A 59 2.71 -18.35 0.82
C VAL A 59 2.83 -17.38 -0.36
N ARG A 60 1.73 -17.15 -1.07
CA ARG A 60 1.72 -16.20 -2.20
C ARG A 60 1.66 -14.74 -1.76
N ALA A 61 1.11 -14.46 -0.58
CA ALA A 61 0.87 -13.12 -0.09
C ALA A 61 2.01 -12.61 0.81
N GLN A 62 3.23 -12.54 0.27
CA GLN A 62 4.43 -12.18 1.04
C GLN A 62 4.57 -10.68 1.32
N CYS A 63 3.91 -9.84 0.51
CA CYS A 63 4.00 -8.39 0.65
C CYS A 63 2.63 -7.71 0.63
N CYS A 64 2.57 -6.53 1.24
CA CYS A 64 1.42 -5.65 1.20
C CYS A 64 1.81 -4.33 0.53
N PRO A 65 1.87 -4.30 -0.82
CA PRO A 65 2.34 -3.13 -1.54
C PRO A 65 1.44 -1.93 -1.27
N ASN A 66 2.05 -0.83 -0.83
CA ASN A 66 1.48 0.50 -0.78
C ASN A 66 1.95 1.24 -2.04
N ALA A 67 1.07 1.58 -2.98
CA ALA A 67 1.54 2.25 -4.18
C ALA A 67 1.93 3.70 -3.91
N SER A 68 3.14 4.04 -4.34
CA SER A 68 3.59 5.41 -4.52
C SER A 68 3.64 5.73 -6.01
N LEU A 69 3.37 6.99 -6.37
CA LEU A 69 3.49 7.49 -7.74
C LEU A 69 4.79 8.27 -7.84
N GLN A 70 5.63 7.96 -8.84
CA GLN A 70 6.79 8.77 -9.13
C GLN A 70 6.33 10.04 -9.84
N LEU A 71 6.52 11.19 -9.19
CA LEU A 71 6.23 12.50 -9.78
C LEU A 71 7.41 12.93 -10.65
N LEU A 72 7.13 13.52 -11.81
CA LEU A 72 8.15 14.21 -12.59
C LEU A 72 8.69 15.39 -11.77
N PRO A 73 9.99 15.74 -11.90
CA PRO A 73 10.53 16.91 -11.24
C PRO A 73 9.75 18.15 -11.69
N ASP A 74 9.07 18.78 -10.74
CA ASP A 74 8.34 20.03 -10.96
C ASP A 74 8.80 21.02 -9.87
N PRO A 75 9.44 22.14 -10.26
CA PRO A 75 9.96 23.12 -9.31
C PRO A 75 8.87 23.79 -8.46
N GLU A 76 7.60 23.69 -8.86
CA GLU A 76 6.45 24.21 -8.12
C GLU A 76 5.84 23.18 -7.14
N LEU A 77 6.32 21.92 -7.14
CA LEU A 77 5.85 20.91 -6.20
C LEU A 77 6.28 21.27 -4.78
N ARG A 78 5.28 21.51 -3.93
CA ARG A 78 5.47 21.63 -2.49
C ARG A 78 5.52 20.24 -1.84
N PRO A 79 6.28 20.06 -0.75
CA PRO A 79 6.23 18.84 0.04
C PRO A 79 4.77 18.51 0.39
N ARG A 80 4.35 17.28 0.05
CA ARG A 80 3.01 16.80 0.39
C ARG A 80 3.02 16.31 1.82
N GLU A 81 2.24 16.95 2.67
CA GLU A 81 1.84 16.38 3.96
C GLU A 81 0.55 15.58 3.76
N SER A 82 0.46 14.39 4.35
CA SER A 82 -0.75 13.56 4.27
C SER A 82 -0.98 12.85 5.58
N ILE A 83 -2.24 12.84 6.00
CA ILE A 83 -2.69 12.20 7.23
C ILE A 83 -3.56 11.02 6.81
N GLU A 84 -3.12 9.79 7.10
CA GLU A 84 -3.96 8.60 6.99
C GLU A 84 -4.59 8.33 8.36
N ALA A 85 -5.92 8.19 8.38
CA ALA A 85 -6.66 7.78 9.57
C ALA A 85 -7.47 6.52 9.25
N ARG A 86 -7.36 5.48 10.10
CA ARG A 86 -8.26 4.32 10.08
C ARG A 86 -9.10 4.34 11.34
N VAL A 87 -10.42 4.39 11.16
CA VAL A 87 -11.39 4.32 12.26
C VAL A 87 -12.08 2.96 12.19
N LEU A 88 -11.95 2.17 13.25
CA LEU A 88 -12.64 0.90 13.42
C LEU A 88 -13.71 1.11 14.49
N VAL A 89 -14.97 0.94 14.10
CA VAL A 89 -16.09 0.99 15.03
C VAL A 89 -16.51 -0.44 15.31
N PHE A 90 -16.31 -0.88 16.55
CA PHE A 90 -16.80 -2.16 17.03
C PHE A 90 -18.10 -1.91 17.78
N THR A 91 -19.11 -2.74 17.51
CA THR A 91 -20.39 -2.70 18.20
C THR A 91 -20.79 -4.09 18.64
N ASP A 92 -21.51 -4.17 19.74
CA ASP A 92 -21.83 -5.37 20.52
C ASP A 92 -23.30 -5.78 20.43
N TYR A 93 -23.97 -5.45 19.30
CA TYR A 93 -25.36 -5.87 19.04
C TYR A 93 -25.43 -7.29 18.48
#